data_AF-X1CCZ7-F1
#
_entry.id   AF-X1CCZ7-F1
#
_cell.length_a   1.000
_cell.length_b   1.000
_cell.length_c   1.000
_cell.angle_alpha   90.00
_cell.angle_beta   90.00
_cell.angle_gamma   90.00
#
_symmetry.space_group_name_H-M   'P 1'
#
loop_
_entity.id
_entity.type
_entity.pdbx_description
1 polymer ?
#
loop_
_entity_poly.entity_id
_entity_poly.type
_entity_poly.pdbx_seq_one_letter_code
_entity_poly.pdbx_strand_id
1 'polypeptide(L)'
;MTVHQGADFRFNRPQRGIIDTLSRTHGCFADYIQALYEGDDIFGDMDGKGVFLYATRGARFHLNELLSPNSINIDQIDLLIEHQANFAMIPLTLEQVIDLPKDEIKQAVADLVANKMVTNVHECGNCSVVCMQRLPYDLKRGALQEDKLQGFKINANLDQLKKAKLILNDSVGSGMTRSSFIQKL
;
A
#
# COMPACT_ATOMS: atom_id res chain seq x y z
N MET A 1 44.03 3.99 9.99
CA MET A 1 42.74 4.11 9.28
C MET A 1 41.82 3.05 9.88
N THR A 2 40.91 3.45 10.78
CA THR A 2 40.12 2.52 11.57
C THR A 2 38.80 2.29 10.84
N VAL A 3 38.64 1.10 10.25
CA VAL A 3 37.39 0.71 9.59
C VAL A 3 36.47 0.14 10.67
N HIS A 4 35.29 0.71 10.86
CA HIS A 4 34.27 0.16 11.77
C HIS A 4 33.85 -1.24 11.28
N GLN A 5 34.14 -2.29 12.06
CA GLN A 5 33.85 -3.69 11.68
C GLN A 5 32.47 -4.20 12.13
N GLY A 6 31.63 -3.35 12.74
CA GLY A 6 30.25 -3.72 13.11
C GLY A 6 30.10 -4.89 14.10
N ALA A 7 31.19 -5.39 14.69
CA ALA A 7 31.20 -6.60 15.52
C ALA A 7 30.26 -6.53 16.74
N ASP A 8 30.03 -5.31 17.27
CA ASP A 8 29.10 -5.06 18.39
C ASP A 8 27.81 -4.32 17.96
N PHE A 9 27.55 -4.21 16.64
CA PHE A 9 26.37 -3.51 16.17
C PHE A 9 25.11 -4.31 16.51
N ARG A 10 24.29 -3.76 17.38
CA ARG A 10 22.91 -4.20 17.59
C ARG A 10 21.99 -3.24 16.87
N PHE A 11 21.27 -3.75 15.88
CA PHE A 11 20.25 -2.95 15.21
C PHE A 11 19.15 -2.61 16.21
N ASN A 12 18.97 -1.31 16.46
CA ASN A 12 17.84 -0.78 17.19
C ASN A 12 16.88 -0.17 16.17
N ARG A 13 15.63 -0.64 16.14
CA ARG A 13 14.63 -0.06 15.26
C ARG A 13 14.43 1.44 15.56
N PRO A 14 14.31 2.29 14.54
CA PRO A 14 13.94 3.68 14.74
C PRO A 14 12.62 3.80 15.49
N GLN A 15 12.50 4.76 16.40
CA GLN A 15 11.24 5.02 17.12
C GLN A 15 10.31 6.00 16.38
N ARG A 16 10.82 6.70 15.37
CA ARG A 16 10.15 7.69 14.52
C ARG A 16 10.75 7.67 13.11
N GLY A 17 10.07 8.28 12.15
CA GLY A 17 10.42 8.20 10.72
C GLY A 17 9.94 6.88 10.14
N ILE A 18 10.66 6.35 9.15
CA ILE A 18 10.42 5.00 8.64
C ILE A 18 11.01 4.01 9.65
N ILE A 19 10.15 3.22 10.30
CA ILE A 19 10.55 2.33 11.39
C ILE A 19 10.83 0.90 10.92
N ASP A 20 10.23 0.50 9.80
CA ASP A 20 10.47 -0.78 9.14
C ASP A 20 10.04 -0.74 7.66
N THR A 21 10.63 -1.60 6.84
CA THR A 21 10.38 -1.71 5.40
C THR A 21 10.46 -3.17 4.95
N LEU A 22 9.61 -3.58 4.00
CA LEU A 22 9.70 -4.88 3.37
C LEU A 22 9.51 -4.75 1.87
N SER A 23 10.44 -5.31 1.11
CA SER A 23 10.35 -5.43 -0.35
C SER A 23 10.57 -6.88 -0.77
N ARG A 24 9.70 -7.37 -1.66
CA ARG A 24 9.77 -8.73 -2.22
C ARG A 24 9.53 -8.65 -3.72
N THR A 25 10.39 -9.32 -4.49
CA THR A 25 10.26 -9.42 -5.95
C THR A 25 10.23 -10.89 -6.34
N HIS A 26 9.39 -11.24 -7.30
CA HIS A 26 9.30 -12.58 -7.85
C HIS A 26 9.30 -12.54 -9.37
N GLY A 27 10.48 -12.77 -9.96
CA GLY A 27 10.73 -12.65 -11.40
C GLY A 27 9.93 -13.61 -12.29
N CYS A 28 9.46 -14.74 -11.77
CA CYS A 28 8.65 -15.68 -12.56
C CYS A 28 7.28 -15.14 -12.98
N PHE A 29 6.88 -13.95 -12.49
CA PHE A 29 5.65 -13.26 -12.88
C PHE A 29 5.93 -11.97 -13.64
N ALA A 30 7.17 -11.76 -14.12
CA ALA A 30 7.56 -10.53 -14.81
C ALA A 30 6.71 -10.23 -16.06
N ASP A 31 6.20 -11.28 -16.70
CA ASP A 31 5.32 -11.22 -17.87
C ASP A 31 3.88 -10.80 -17.54
N TYR A 32 3.50 -10.72 -16.26
CA TYR A 32 2.16 -10.26 -15.88
C TYR A 32 1.95 -8.78 -16.18
N ILE A 33 3.01 -7.98 -16.11
CA ILE A 33 2.99 -6.59 -16.55
C ILE A 33 4.40 -6.15 -16.94
N GLN A 34 4.56 -5.78 -18.20
CA GLN A 34 5.86 -5.50 -18.81
C GLN A 34 5.77 -4.35 -19.82
N ALA A 35 6.91 -3.71 -20.04
CA ALA A 35 7.08 -2.77 -21.13
C ALA A 35 7.63 -3.53 -22.35
N LEU A 36 6.90 -3.51 -23.45
CA LEU A 36 7.32 -4.06 -24.74
C LEU A 36 7.83 -2.93 -25.62
N TYR A 37 8.94 -3.18 -26.30
CA TYR A 37 9.55 -2.26 -27.25
C TYR A 37 9.20 -2.72 -28.67
N GLU A 38 8.53 -1.87 -29.44
CA GLU A 38 8.22 -2.11 -30.85
C GLU A 38 8.74 -0.94 -31.68
N GLY A 39 9.91 -1.12 -32.31
CA GLY A 39 10.62 -0.03 -32.97
C GLY A 39 11.10 1.02 -31.95
N ASP A 40 10.69 2.27 -32.15
CA ASP A 40 10.98 3.39 -31.24
C ASP A 40 9.88 3.63 -30.19
N ASP A 41 8.80 2.83 -30.22
CA ASP A 41 7.66 2.95 -29.32
C ASP A 41 7.77 1.98 -28.12
N ILE A 42 7.13 2.37 -27.01
CA ILE A 42 7.01 1.56 -25.79
C ILE A 42 5.53 1.33 -25.48
N PHE A 43 5.14 0.06 -25.42
CA PHE A 43 3.79 -0.36 -25.08
C PHE A 43 3.77 -1.08 -23.73
N GLY A 44 2.69 -0.88 -22.97
CA GLY A 44 2.42 -1.68 -21.78
C GLY A 44 1.66 -2.95 -22.17
N ASP A 45 2.21 -4.11 -21.84
CA ASP A 45 1.52 -5.40 -21.91
C ASP A 45 1.15 -5.85 -20.49
N MET A 46 -0.05 -6.41 -20.33
CA MET A 46 -0.58 -6.73 -19.01
C MET A 46 -1.55 -7.92 -19.03
N ASP A 47 -1.19 -8.99 -18.33
CA ASP A 47 -2.13 -9.99 -17.84
C ASP A 47 -2.84 -9.46 -16.59
N GLY A 48 -3.97 -8.76 -16.81
CA GLY A 48 -4.75 -8.16 -15.73
C GLY A 48 -5.22 -9.16 -14.67
N LYS A 49 -5.46 -10.43 -15.04
CA LYS A 49 -5.86 -11.47 -14.08
C LYS A 49 -4.67 -11.95 -13.26
N GLY A 50 -3.51 -12.15 -13.90
CA GLY A 50 -2.25 -12.47 -13.24
C GLY A 50 -1.87 -11.40 -12.21
N VAL A 51 -1.87 -10.13 -12.62
CA VAL A 51 -1.59 -8.98 -11.75
C VAL A 51 -2.55 -8.94 -10.57
N PHE A 52 -3.86 -9.07 -10.83
CA PHE A 52 -4.90 -9.07 -9.79
C PHE A 52 -4.64 -10.17 -8.73
N LEU A 53 -4.39 -11.40 -9.17
CA LEU A 53 -4.18 -12.52 -8.27
C LEU A 53 -2.89 -12.38 -7.47
N TYR A 54 -1.80 -11.88 -8.09
CA TYR A 54 -0.55 -11.62 -7.41
C TYR A 54 -0.71 -10.58 -6.30
N ALA A 55 -1.31 -9.43 -6.64
CA ALA A 55 -1.48 -8.31 -5.73
C ALA A 55 -2.38 -8.65 -4.53
N THR A 56 -3.44 -9.43 -4.74
CA THR A 56 -4.39 -9.79 -3.67
C THR A 56 -3.88 -10.93 -2.80
N ARG A 57 -3.42 -12.05 -3.38
CA ARG A 57 -3.07 -13.27 -2.61
C ARG A 57 -1.80 -13.13 -1.78
N GLY A 58 -0.82 -12.37 -2.27
CA GLY A 58 0.45 -12.15 -1.55
C GLY A 58 0.35 -11.16 -0.38
N ALA A 59 -0.76 -10.41 -0.29
CA ALA A 59 -0.90 -9.28 0.62
C ALA A 59 -0.80 -9.65 2.09
N ARG A 60 -1.57 -10.67 2.52
CA ARG A 60 -1.60 -11.12 3.92
C ARG A 60 -0.21 -11.49 4.41
N PHE A 61 0.49 -12.34 3.65
CA PHE A 61 1.82 -12.82 4.02
C PHE A 61 2.82 -11.66 4.10
N HIS A 62 2.85 -10.81 3.07
CA HIS A 62 3.76 -9.66 3.03
C HIS A 62 3.51 -8.68 4.18
N LEU A 63 2.27 -8.27 4.40
CA LEU A 63 1.94 -7.31 5.45
C LEU A 63 2.12 -7.91 6.85
N ASN A 64 1.82 -9.19 7.08
CA ASN A 64 2.11 -9.82 8.36
C ASN A 64 3.62 -9.90 8.63
N GLU A 65 4.44 -10.21 7.62
CA GLU A 65 5.89 -10.23 7.75
C GLU A 65 6.45 -8.84 8.12
N LEU A 66 5.82 -7.76 7.65
CA LEU A 66 6.19 -6.39 8.02
C LEU A 66 5.63 -5.95 9.39
N LEU A 67 4.36 -6.21 9.66
CA LEU A 67 3.63 -5.64 10.80
C LEU A 67 3.83 -6.44 12.10
N SER A 68 3.84 -7.78 12.03
CA SER A 68 3.93 -8.63 13.22
C SER A 68 5.23 -8.44 14.03
N PRO A 69 6.42 -8.31 13.41
CA PRO A 69 7.65 -8.01 14.16
C PRO A 69 7.64 -6.67 14.89
N ASN A 70 6.74 -5.76 14.49
CA ASN A 70 6.54 -4.46 15.10
C ASN A 70 5.38 -4.44 16.09
N SER A 71 4.73 -5.60 16.33
CA SER A 71 3.54 -5.73 17.17
C SER A 71 2.41 -4.78 16.75
N ILE A 72 2.30 -4.56 15.44
CA ILE A 72 1.27 -3.73 14.82
C ILE A 72 0.26 -4.64 14.14
N ASN A 73 -1.01 -4.34 14.34
CA ASN A 73 -2.12 -4.90 13.56
C ASN A 73 -2.64 -3.83 12.58
N ILE A 74 -3.29 -4.28 11.49
CA ILE A 74 -3.79 -3.38 10.45
C ILE A 74 -4.84 -2.38 10.98
N ASP A 75 -5.60 -2.76 12.00
CA ASP A 75 -6.59 -1.92 12.69
C ASP A 75 -5.95 -0.80 13.52
N GLN A 76 -4.66 -0.90 13.88
CA GLN A 76 -3.93 0.14 14.61
C GLN A 76 -3.34 1.21 13.68
N ILE A 77 -3.32 0.98 12.36
CA ILE A 77 -2.86 1.96 11.38
C ILE A 77 -3.81 3.16 11.38
N ASP A 78 -3.26 4.37 11.44
CA ASP A 78 -4.03 5.61 11.36
C ASP A 78 -4.33 6.02 9.91
N LEU A 79 -3.37 5.76 9.01
CA LEU A 79 -3.47 6.09 7.59
C LEU A 79 -2.82 5.00 6.72
N LEU A 80 -3.59 4.47 5.78
CA LEU A 80 -3.16 3.60 4.70
C LEU A 80 -2.99 4.44 3.42
N ILE A 81 -1.77 4.44 2.89
CA ILE A 81 -1.46 4.93 1.55
C ILE A 81 -1.18 3.70 0.69
N GLU A 82 -2.11 3.36 -0.19
CA GLU A 82 -1.93 2.26 -1.13
C GLU A 82 -1.63 2.79 -2.52
N HIS A 83 -0.82 2.05 -3.29
CA HIS A 83 -0.74 2.26 -4.73
C HIS A 83 -2.11 2.12 -5.40
N GLN A 84 -2.53 3.17 -6.09
CA GLN A 84 -3.85 3.28 -6.70
C GLN A 84 -3.88 2.65 -8.10
N ALA A 85 -3.65 1.34 -8.21
CA ALA A 85 -3.69 0.64 -9.50
C ALA A 85 -5.11 0.46 -10.04
N ASN A 86 -6.00 -0.06 -9.20
CA ASN A 86 -7.42 -0.27 -9.48
C ASN A 86 -8.16 -0.36 -8.15
N PHE A 87 -9.15 0.52 -7.94
CA PHE A 87 -9.90 0.54 -6.68
C PHE A 87 -10.59 -0.79 -6.36
N ALA A 88 -11.04 -1.54 -7.37
CA ALA A 88 -11.75 -2.82 -7.14
C ALA A 88 -10.87 -3.87 -6.43
N MET A 89 -9.55 -3.76 -6.59
CA MET A 89 -8.60 -4.66 -5.94
C MET A 89 -8.39 -4.34 -4.47
N ILE A 90 -8.52 -3.07 -4.09
CA ILE A 90 -8.15 -2.58 -2.77
C ILE A 90 -8.98 -3.26 -1.66
N PRO A 91 -10.34 -3.26 -1.71
CA PRO A 91 -11.13 -3.97 -0.72
C PRO A 91 -10.78 -5.46 -0.65
N LEU A 92 -10.55 -6.12 -1.79
CA LEU A 92 -10.26 -7.55 -1.85
C LEU A 92 -8.87 -7.89 -1.27
N THR A 93 -7.89 -7.00 -1.46
CA THR A 93 -6.58 -7.07 -0.80
C THR A 93 -6.74 -6.95 0.71
N LEU A 94 -7.53 -5.98 1.18
CA LEU A 94 -7.77 -5.75 2.60
C LEU A 94 -8.52 -6.91 3.27
N GLU A 95 -9.47 -7.54 2.56
CA GLU A 95 -10.12 -8.78 3.00
C GLU A 95 -9.13 -9.94 3.23
N GLN A 96 -7.98 -9.95 2.55
CA GLN A 96 -6.96 -10.98 2.83
C GLN A 96 -6.16 -10.68 4.10
N VAL A 97 -6.04 -9.40 4.48
CA VAL A 97 -5.12 -8.92 5.52
C VAL A 97 -5.80 -8.83 6.88
N ILE A 98 -7.09 -8.48 6.90
CA ILE A 98 -7.87 -8.39 8.14
C ILE A 98 -8.20 -9.79 8.65
N ASP A 99 -7.85 -10.06 9.90
CA ASP A 99 -8.11 -11.34 10.56
C ASP A 99 -9.43 -11.27 11.36
N LEU A 100 -10.54 -11.25 10.64
CA LEU A 100 -11.90 -11.24 11.20
C LEU A 100 -12.78 -12.35 10.61
N PRO A 101 -13.86 -12.75 11.31
CA PRO A 101 -14.90 -13.61 10.76
C PRO A 101 -15.48 -13.07 9.44
N LYS A 102 -15.91 -13.98 8.55
CA LYS A 102 -16.38 -13.64 7.19
C LYS A 102 -17.60 -12.71 7.16
N ASP A 103 -18.42 -12.75 8.20
CA ASP A 103 -19.61 -11.91 8.37
C ASP A 103 -19.26 -10.48 8.82
N GLU A 104 -18.12 -10.29 9.48
CA GLU A 104 -17.64 -8.99 9.97
C GLU A 104 -16.66 -8.31 8.99
N ILE A 105 -15.94 -9.10 8.19
CA ILE A 105 -14.82 -8.61 7.37
C ILE A 105 -15.23 -7.53 6.36
N LYS A 106 -16.41 -7.66 5.75
CA LYS A 106 -16.88 -6.69 4.74
C LYS A 106 -17.09 -5.30 5.34
N GLN A 107 -17.69 -5.26 6.53
CA GLN A 107 -17.92 -4.00 7.23
C GLN A 107 -16.58 -3.39 7.67
N ALA A 108 -15.69 -4.22 8.23
CA ALA A 108 -14.36 -3.77 8.64
C ALA A 108 -13.54 -3.20 7.48
N VAL A 109 -13.59 -3.83 6.30
CA VAL A 109 -12.95 -3.32 5.07
C VAL A 109 -13.58 -2.00 4.63
N ALA A 110 -14.91 -1.91 4.62
CA ALA A 110 -15.59 -0.66 4.26
C ALA A 110 -15.22 0.49 5.22
N ASP A 111 -15.14 0.20 6.51
CA ASP A 111 -14.75 1.19 7.53
C ASP A 111 -13.28 1.61 7.39
N LEU A 112 -12.38 0.67 7.05
CA LEU A 112 -10.97 0.98 6.80
C LEU A 112 -10.84 1.86 5.55
N VAL A 113 -11.46 1.48 4.43
CA VAL A 113 -11.45 2.24 3.18
C VAL A 113 -12.01 3.65 3.39
N ALA A 114 -13.11 3.77 4.13
CA ALA A 114 -13.74 5.07 4.38
C ALA A 114 -12.90 5.96 5.32
N ASN A 115 -12.40 5.40 6.41
CA ASN A 115 -11.92 6.20 7.55
C ASN A 115 -10.41 6.18 7.76
N LYS A 116 -9.69 5.25 7.13
CA LYS A 116 -8.25 5.04 7.31
C LYS A 116 -7.45 5.12 6.02
N MET A 117 -8.10 5.19 4.86
CA MET A 117 -7.43 5.28 3.56
C MET A 117 -7.74 6.61 2.87
N VAL A 118 -6.79 7.09 2.06
CA VAL A 118 -7.05 8.16 1.09
C VAL A 118 -6.94 7.64 -0.34
N THR A 119 -7.80 8.14 -1.22
CA THR A 119 -7.75 7.84 -2.65
C THR A 119 -8.24 9.01 -3.49
N ASN A 120 -7.66 9.15 -4.68
CA ASN A 120 -8.12 10.03 -5.76
C ASN A 120 -8.04 9.32 -7.11
N VAL A 121 -8.05 7.98 -7.10
CA VAL A 121 -7.87 7.16 -8.32
C VAL A 121 -8.95 7.39 -9.37
N HIS A 122 -10.15 7.77 -8.95
CA HIS A 122 -11.27 8.09 -9.82
C HIS A 122 -11.08 9.42 -10.57
N GLU A 123 -10.24 10.33 -10.04
CA GLU A 123 -9.90 11.59 -10.69
C GLU A 123 -8.60 11.50 -11.48
N CYS A 124 -7.62 10.73 -10.97
CA CYS A 124 -6.25 10.77 -11.45
C CYS A 124 -5.81 9.49 -12.19
N GLY A 125 -6.61 8.43 -12.13
CA GLY A 125 -6.22 7.12 -12.62
C GLY A 125 -5.02 6.52 -11.86
N ASN A 126 -4.44 5.48 -12.45
CA ASN A 126 -3.21 4.88 -11.95
C ASN A 126 -2.00 5.70 -12.39
N CYS A 127 -1.35 6.39 -11.45
CA CYS A 127 -0.13 7.17 -11.70
C CYS A 127 1.15 6.42 -11.31
N SER A 128 1.14 5.07 -11.31
CA SER A 128 2.24 4.25 -10.78
C SER A 128 2.61 4.68 -9.34
N VAL A 129 3.88 4.63 -8.96
CA VAL A 129 4.38 4.99 -7.63
C VAL A 129 4.19 6.47 -7.27
N VAL A 130 3.91 7.36 -8.24
CA VAL A 130 3.73 8.80 -8.00
C VAL A 130 2.56 9.07 -7.04
N CYS A 131 1.51 8.24 -7.08
CA CYS A 131 0.38 8.38 -6.17
C CYS A 131 0.80 8.29 -4.69
N MET A 132 1.86 7.54 -4.36
CA MET A 132 2.32 7.38 -2.98
C MET A 132 2.92 8.65 -2.39
N GLN A 133 3.45 9.54 -3.23
CA GLN A 133 3.93 10.86 -2.81
C GLN A 133 2.83 11.91 -2.90
N ARG A 134 2.00 11.82 -3.94
CA ARG A 134 0.91 12.75 -4.20
C ARG A 134 -0.20 12.68 -3.17
N LEU A 135 -0.63 11.48 -2.75
CA LEU A 135 -1.73 11.32 -1.80
C LEU A 135 -1.47 12.00 -0.44
N PRO A 136 -0.30 11.82 0.20
CA PRO A 136 0.05 12.58 1.40
C PRO A 136 0.04 14.11 1.18
N TYR A 137 0.53 14.57 0.03
CA TYR A 137 0.53 15.99 -0.33
C TYR A 137 -0.89 16.55 -0.50
N ASP A 138 -1.74 15.82 -1.24
CA ASP A 138 -3.14 16.17 -1.49
C ASP A 138 -3.97 16.16 -0.20
N LEU A 139 -3.72 15.20 0.69
CA LEU A 139 -4.29 15.16 2.04
C LEU A 139 -3.89 16.40 2.85
N LYS A 140 -2.59 16.72 2.90
CA LYS A 140 -2.07 17.85 3.69
C LYS A 140 -2.58 19.20 3.22
N ARG A 141 -2.68 19.41 1.90
CA ARG A 141 -3.16 20.68 1.32
C ARG A 141 -4.69 20.79 1.26
N GLY A 142 -5.42 19.75 1.67
CA GLY A 142 -6.88 19.74 1.67
C GLY A 142 -7.50 19.66 0.27
N ALA A 143 -6.86 18.95 -0.67
CA ALA A 143 -7.36 18.79 -2.03
C ALA A 143 -8.28 17.59 -2.20
N LEU A 144 -8.27 16.63 -1.26
CA LEU A 144 -9.15 15.48 -1.28
C LEU A 144 -10.55 15.86 -0.76
N GLN A 145 -11.57 15.20 -1.30
CA GLN A 145 -12.96 15.35 -0.85
C GLN A 145 -13.55 13.98 -0.51
N GLU A 146 -14.52 13.98 0.42
CA GLU A 146 -15.35 12.81 0.69
C GLU A 146 -16.16 12.47 -0.56
N ASP A 147 -16.19 11.19 -0.94
CA ASP A 147 -16.96 10.71 -2.09
C ASP A 147 -17.35 9.24 -1.93
N LYS A 148 -17.91 8.64 -2.97
CA LYS A 148 -18.19 7.22 -3.10
C LYS A 148 -17.57 6.66 -4.37
N LEU A 149 -16.87 5.55 -4.24
CA LEU A 149 -16.29 4.83 -5.37
C LEU A 149 -16.67 3.35 -5.29
N GLN A 150 -17.30 2.84 -6.35
CA GLN A 150 -17.73 1.44 -6.46
C GLN A 150 -18.54 0.94 -5.25
N GLY A 151 -19.39 1.81 -4.68
CA GLY A 151 -20.23 1.49 -3.52
C GLY A 151 -19.55 1.69 -2.15
N PHE A 152 -18.25 1.97 -2.10
CA PHE A 152 -17.54 2.30 -0.87
C PHE A 152 -17.54 3.81 -0.63
N LYS A 153 -17.78 4.22 0.61
CA LYS A 153 -17.45 5.57 1.05
C LYS A 153 -15.93 5.71 1.07
N ILE A 154 -15.40 6.82 0.55
CA ILE A 154 -13.96 7.09 0.52
C ILE A 154 -13.69 8.47 1.13
N ASN A 155 -12.46 8.66 1.66
CA ASN A 155 -12.01 9.94 2.19
C ASN A 155 -12.96 10.53 3.26
N ALA A 156 -13.60 9.69 4.07
CA ALA A 156 -14.67 10.10 4.99
C ALA A 156 -14.16 10.84 6.24
N ASN A 157 -12.86 10.74 6.53
CA ASN A 157 -12.29 11.20 7.79
C ASN A 157 -11.02 12.04 7.61
N LEU A 158 -10.99 12.89 6.57
CA LEU A 158 -9.80 13.64 6.15
C LEU A 158 -9.12 14.43 7.28
N ASP A 159 -9.89 15.05 8.17
CA ASP A 159 -9.32 15.83 9.26
C ASP A 159 -8.61 14.99 10.33
N GLN A 160 -9.06 13.76 10.55
CA GLN A 160 -8.35 12.81 11.40
C GLN A 160 -7.16 12.19 10.67
N LEU A 161 -7.30 11.90 9.37
CA LEU A 161 -6.22 11.35 8.54
C LEU A 161 -5.01 12.31 8.47
N LYS A 162 -5.23 13.64 8.44
CA LYS A 162 -4.17 14.65 8.55
C LYS A 162 -3.37 14.58 9.86
N LYS A 163 -3.92 13.95 10.90
CA LYS A 163 -3.31 13.79 12.23
C LYS A 163 -2.72 12.39 12.44
N ALA A 164 -2.68 11.56 11.40
CA ALA A 164 -2.15 10.21 11.47
C ALA A 164 -0.72 10.18 12.03
N LYS A 165 -0.44 9.24 12.93
CA LYS A 165 0.87 9.04 13.53
C LYS A 165 1.49 7.74 13.09
N LEU A 166 0.69 6.72 12.81
CA LEU A 166 1.12 5.43 12.29
C LEU A 166 0.59 5.24 10.86
N ILE A 167 1.49 5.28 9.89
CA ILE A 167 1.16 5.28 8.47
C ILE A 167 1.72 4.01 7.83
N LEU A 168 0.88 3.26 7.13
CA LEU A 168 1.30 2.14 6.29
C LEU A 168 1.28 2.58 4.83
N ASN A 169 2.40 2.40 4.15
CA ASN A 169 2.50 2.57 2.70
C ASN A 169 2.66 1.18 2.09
N ASP A 170 1.87 0.86 1.07
CA ASP A 170 1.91 -0.44 0.38
C ASP A 170 1.77 -0.24 -1.14
N SER A 171 2.58 -0.98 -1.91
CA SER A 171 2.60 -0.87 -3.37
C SER A 171 2.90 -2.19 -4.05
N VAL A 172 2.30 -2.43 -5.22
CA VAL A 172 2.61 -3.56 -6.11
C VAL A 172 2.86 -3.03 -7.52
N GLY A 173 3.94 -3.47 -8.15
CA GLY A 173 4.30 -3.05 -9.51
C GLY A 173 4.99 -4.14 -10.31
N SER A 174 5.37 -3.79 -11.55
CA SER A 174 6.05 -4.67 -12.50
C SER A 174 7.32 -5.30 -11.92
N GLY A 175 7.58 -6.55 -12.29
CA GLY A 175 8.71 -7.32 -11.78
C GLY A 175 8.41 -8.80 -11.52
N MET A 176 7.33 -9.22 -10.86
CA MET A 176 6.41 -8.47 -9.99
C MET A 176 7.07 -8.13 -8.65
N THR A 177 6.86 -6.91 -8.14
CA THR A 177 7.44 -6.43 -6.87
C THR A 177 6.36 -5.86 -5.96
N ARG A 178 6.37 -6.23 -4.68
CA ARG A 178 5.61 -5.56 -3.61
C ARG A 178 6.56 -4.90 -2.63
N SER A 179 6.31 -3.64 -2.32
CA SER A 179 7.10 -2.89 -1.34
C SER A 179 6.20 -2.11 -0.41
N SER A 180 6.51 -2.23 0.88
CA SER A 180 5.71 -1.62 1.94
C SER A 180 6.62 -1.09 3.05
N PHE A 181 6.18 -0.03 3.72
CA PHE A 181 6.91 0.52 4.86
C PHE A 181 5.96 1.13 5.88
N ILE A 182 6.43 1.10 7.13
CA ILE A 182 5.73 1.70 8.27
C ILE A 182 6.42 3.01 8.62
N GLN A 183 5.65 4.08 8.71
CA GLN A 183 6.12 5.37 9.16
C GLN A 183 5.45 5.76 10.47
N LYS A 184 6.25 6.24 11.42
CA LYS A 184 5.81 6.79 12.70
C LYS A 184 6.20 8.26 12.83
N LEU A 185 5.23 9.16 12.89
CA LEU A 185 5.45 10.61 13.03
C LEU A 185 5.67 11.05 14.48
#